data_AF-A0A9D2XA91-F1
#
_entry.id   AF-A0A9D2XA91-F1
#
_cell.length_a   1.000
_cell.length_b   1.000
_cell.length_c   1.000
_cell.angle_alpha   90.00
_cell.angle_beta   90.00
_cell.angle_gamma   90.00
#
_symmetry.space_group_name_H-M   'P 1'
#
loop_
_entity.id
_entity.type
_entity.pdbx_description
1 polymer ?
#
loop_
_entity_poly.entity_id
_entity_poly.type
_entity_poly.pdbx_seq_one_letter_code
_entity_poly.pdbx_strand_id
1 'polypeptide(L)'
;MVKEKKKEGKPKKNDFKSFLKKRAPIYLALIAMLIVFVVPELTKGDLESSFPELTSEERQVLDLLMNYNGPNDFGLTVMDAITNKISEEYPDEKIFDHKKTIVDLAISKINGEEYNIILNFKSYKGELNYDWNVDKSLGKITSNNQDSKHIIDLVDFYD
;
A
#
# COMPACT_ATOMS: atom_id res chain seq x y z
N MET A 1 45.57 -33.44 -38.75
CA MET A 1 45.89 -32.06 -38.28
C MET A 1 45.13 -31.13 -39.22
N VAL A 2 44.26 -30.20 -38.83
CA VAL A 2 44.33 -29.17 -37.78
C VAL A 2 42.89 -28.79 -37.36
N LYS A 3 42.72 -28.45 -36.08
CA LYS A 3 41.51 -27.93 -35.42
C LYS A 3 41.12 -26.56 -35.97
N GLU A 4 39.84 -26.35 -36.31
CA GLU A 4 39.26 -25.00 -36.28
C GLU A 4 38.29 -24.89 -35.09
N LYS A 5 38.78 -24.29 -34.02
CA LYS A 5 37.99 -23.90 -32.86
C LYS A 5 37.07 -22.74 -33.27
N LYS A 6 35.75 -22.97 -33.25
CA LYS A 6 34.75 -21.89 -33.13
C LYS A 6 35.12 -21.04 -31.92
N LYS A 7 35.59 -19.81 -32.15
CA LYS A 7 35.75 -18.81 -31.09
C LYS A 7 34.35 -18.33 -30.72
N GLU A 8 33.84 -18.84 -29.60
CA GLU A 8 32.73 -18.24 -28.87
C GLU A 8 33.14 -16.81 -28.47
N GLY A 9 32.63 -15.83 -29.21
CA GLY A 9 32.82 -14.42 -28.91
C GLY A 9 32.03 -14.06 -27.66
N LYS A 10 32.72 -13.78 -26.56
CA LYS A 10 32.12 -13.15 -25.36
C LYS A 10 31.28 -11.92 -25.78
N PRO A 11 30.09 -11.71 -25.22
CA PRO A 11 29.25 -10.57 -25.57
C PRO A 11 29.99 -9.27 -25.25
N LYS A 12 30.21 -8.43 -26.27
CA LYS A 12 30.90 -7.14 -26.12
C LYS A 12 29.99 -6.17 -25.37
N LYS A 13 30.38 -5.77 -24.15
CA LYS A 13 29.72 -4.72 -23.34
C LYS A 13 29.46 -3.41 -24.11
N ASN A 14 30.16 -3.17 -25.22
CA ASN A 14 30.01 -2.00 -26.07
C ASN A 14 28.75 -2.02 -26.95
N ASP A 15 28.18 -3.20 -27.22
CA ASP A 15 26.99 -3.30 -28.06
C ASP A 15 25.81 -2.64 -27.33
N PHE A 16 25.59 -2.95 -26.06
CA PHE A 16 24.51 -2.37 -25.24
C PHE A 16 24.56 -0.84 -25.18
N LYS A 17 25.77 -0.26 -25.03
CA LYS A 17 25.98 1.20 -25.04
C LYS A 17 25.68 1.81 -26.42
N SER A 18 26.01 1.12 -27.51
CA SER A 18 25.69 1.57 -28.87
C SER A 18 24.18 1.44 -29.18
N PHE A 19 23.54 0.39 -28.68
CA PHE A 19 22.11 0.13 -28.80
C PHE A 19 21.30 1.18 -28.03
N LEU A 20 21.69 1.47 -26.78
CA LEU A 20 21.15 2.57 -26.00
C LEU A 20 21.34 3.89 -26.74
N LYS A 21 22.54 4.24 -27.22
CA LYS A 21 22.76 5.53 -27.91
C LYS A 21 21.95 5.68 -29.21
N LYS A 22 21.74 4.60 -29.97
CA LYS A 22 21.03 4.65 -31.27
C LYS A 22 19.51 4.79 -31.11
N ARG A 23 18.93 4.23 -30.04
CA ARG A 23 17.50 4.30 -29.73
C ARG A 23 17.20 5.16 -28.50
N ALA A 24 18.23 5.81 -27.94
CA ALA A 24 18.17 6.66 -26.76
C ALA A 24 17.03 7.66 -26.84
N PRO A 25 16.77 8.34 -27.98
CA PRO A 25 15.66 9.27 -28.06
C PRO A 25 14.29 8.60 -27.81
N ILE A 26 14.08 7.38 -28.32
CA ILE A 26 12.82 6.63 -28.16
C ILE A 26 12.66 6.12 -26.72
N TYR A 27 13.74 5.57 -26.15
CA TYR A 27 13.70 5.13 -24.74
C TYR A 27 13.52 6.29 -23.78
N LEU A 28 14.18 7.43 -24.04
CA LEU A 28 14.01 8.64 -23.23
C LEU A 28 12.59 9.17 -23.34
N ALA A 29 11.99 9.15 -24.54
CA ALA A 29 10.59 9.53 -24.74
C ALA A 29 9.61 8.60 -24.01
N LEU A 30 9.84 7.28 -24.04
CA LEU A 30 9.03 6.32 -23.29
C LEU A 30 9.16 6.49 -21.77
N ILE A 31 10.39 6.70 -21.27
CA ILE A 31 10.61 6.97 -19.85
C ILE A 31 9.95 8.29 -19.44
N ALA A 32 10.08 9.34 -20.26
CA ALA A 32 9.40 10.62 -20.02
C ALA A 32 7.87 10.47 -20.01
N MET A 33 7.32 9.66 -20.91
CA MET A 33 5.90 9.33 -20.93
C MET A 33 5.48 8.60 -19.65
N LEU A 34 6.22 7.57 -19.23
CA LEU A 34 5.96 6.90 -17.96
C LEU A 34 6.04 7.86 -16.78
N ILE A 35 7.01 8.78 -16.75
CA ILE A 35 7.10 9.77 -15.68
C ILE A 35 5.85 10.66 -15.65
N VAL A 36 5.41 11.18 -16.80
CA VAL A 36 4.25 12.09 -16.89
C VAL A 36 2.93 11.40 -16.51
N PHE A 37 2.75 10.11 -16.84
CA PHE A 37 1.49 9.41 -16.56
C PHE A 37 1.49 8.63 -15.25
N VAL A 38 2.61 8.02 -14.88
CA VAL A 38 2.70 7.13 -13.70
C VAL A 38 3.02 7.90 -12.43
N VAL A 39 3.92 8.91 -12.47
CA VAL A 39 4.29 9.64 -11.25
C VAL A 39 3.10 10.37 -10.63
N PRO A 40 2.24 11.10 -11.38
CA PRO A 40 1.08 11.76 -10.77
C PRO A 40 0.06 10.80 -10.16
N GLU A 41 0.05 9.53 -10.59
CA GLU A 41 -0.78 8.47 -10.01
C GLU A 41 -0.17 7.93 -8.72
N LEU A 42 1.14 7.69 -8.70
CA LEU A 42 1.90 7.22 -7.53
C LEU A 42 2.08 8.28 -6.44
N THR A 43 1.97 9.57 -6.78
CA THR A 43 2.08 10.68 -5.82
C THR A 43 0.72 11.20 -5.36
N LYS A 44 -0.40 10.54 -5.69
CA LYS A 44 -1.70 10.89 -5.10
C LYS A 44 -1.63 10.57 -3.60
N GLY A 45 -2.22 11.43 -2.76
CA GLY A 45 -2.43 11.07 -1.37
C GLY A 45 -3.21 9.75 -1.29
N ASP A 46 -2.70 8.83 -0.48
CA ASP A 46 -3.32 7.56 -0.13
C ASP A 46 -3.59 7.52 1.38
N LEU A 47 -4.23 6.45 1.85
CA LEU A 47 -4.54 6.31 3.26
C LEU A 47 -3.27 6.27 4.13
N GLU A 48 -2.25 5.55 3.67
CA GLU A 48 -0.98 5.36 4.40
C GLU A 48 -0.19 6.66 4.57
N SER A 49 -0.09 7.47 3.52
CA SER A 49 0.56 8.78 3.55
C SER A 49 -0.16 9.80 4.43
N SER A 50 -1.41 9.53 4.79
CA SER A 50 -2.19 10.38 5.70
C SER A 50 -1.94 10.05 7.18
N PHE A 51 -1.17 9.01 7.50
CA PHE A 51 -0.90 8.63 8.89
C PHE A 51 0.11 9.55 9.57
N PRO A 52 -0.04 9.80 10.89
CA PRO A 52 0.88 10.62 11.65
C PRO A 52 2.24 9.93 11.86
N GLU A 53 3.20 10.67 12.41
CA GLU A 53 4.45 10.07 12.86
C GLU A 53 4.22 9.14 14.05
N LEU A 54 4.39 7.84 13.82
CA LEU A 54 4.27 6.79 14.84
C LEU A 54 5.63 6.35 15.37
N THR A 55 5.66 5.90 16.62
CA THR A 55 6.83 5.23 17.22
C THR A 55 7.09 3.87 16.54
N SER A 56 8.29 3.32 16.72
CA SER A 56 8.63 2.01 16.12
C SER A 56 7.71 0.87 16.60
N GLU A 57 7.18 0.97 17.81
CA GLU A 57 6.29 -0.05 18.36
C GLU A 57 4.88 0.08 17.77
N GLU A 58 4.33 1.30 17.75
CA GLU A 58 3.03 1.57 17.14
C GLU A 58 2.99 1.21 15.66
N ARG A 59 4.08 1.48 14.91
CA ARG A 59 4.20 1.06 13.51
C ARG A 59 4.09 -0.46 13.35
N GLN A 60 4.79 -1.24 14.17
CA GLN A 60 4.73 -2.69 14.09
C GLN A 60 3.30 -3.23 14.31
N VAL A 61 2.57 -2.62 15.23
CA VAL A 61 1.18 -3.02 15.52
C VAL A 61 0.25 -2.57 14.40
N LEU A 62 0.44 -1.37 13.87
CA LEU A 62 -0.31 -0.89 12.72
C LEU A 62 -0.06 -1.78 11.49
N ASP A 63 1.19 -2.12 11.22
CA ASP A 63 1.58 -2.99 10.10
C ASP A 63 0.95 -4.37 10.24
N LEU A 64 0.86 -4.90 11.47
CA LEU A 64 0.18 -6.17 11.75
C LEU A 64 -1.30 -6.11 11.40
N LEU A 65 -1.99 -5.01 11.72
CA LEU A 65 -3.40 -4.81 11.35
C LEU A 65 -3.55 -4.60 9.84
N MET A 66 -2.80 -3.67 9.28
CA MET A 66 -2.98 -3.19 7.90
C MET A 66 -2.61 -4.24 6.86
N ASN A 67 -1.61 -5.10 7.16
CA ASN A 67 -1.22 -6.20 6.29
C ASN A 67 -2.01 -7.49 6.52
N TYR A 68 -2.95 -7.51 7.48
CA TYR A 68 -3.81 -8.67 7.67
C TYR A 68 -4.64 -8.92 6.42
N ASN A 69 -4.55 -10.13 5.87
CA ASN A 69 -5.16 -10.55 4.62
C ASN A 69 -6.02 -11.82 4.76
N GLY A 70 -6.62 -11.98 5.94
CA GLY A 70 -7.53 -13.08 6.25
C GLY A 70 -6.82 -14.38 6.64
N PRO A 71 -7.57 -15.45 6.93
CA PRO A 71 -7.02 -16.71 7.43
C PRO A 71 -6.29 -17.55 6.38
N ASN A 72 -6.48 -17.24 5.09
CA ASN A 72 -5.93 -18.01 3.98
C ASN A 72 -4.59 -17.45 3.46
N ASP A 73 -4.10 -16.33 4.00
CA ASP A 73 -2.89 -15.62 3.55
C ASP A 73 -2.88 -15.23 2.05
N PHE A 74 -4.04 -15.26 1.39
CA PHE A 74 -4.24 -14.87 0.01
C PHE A 74 -5.51 -14.01 -0.04
N GLY A 75 -5.40 -12.74 -0.42
CA GLY A 75 -6.58 -11.90 -0.55
C GLY A 75 -6.34 -10.41 -0.34
N LEU A 76 -7.46 -9.73 -0.11
CA LEU A 76 -7.58 -8.32 0.20
C LEU A 76 -6.99 -8.03 1.58
N THR A 77 -6.11 -7.04 1.72
CA THR A 77 -5.63 -6.61 3.05
C THR A 77 -6.65 -5.68 3.73
N VAL A 78 -6.52 -5.50 5.05
CA VAL A 78 -7.30 -4.47 5.77
C VAL A 78 -7.09 -3.08 5.19
N MET A 79 -5.84 -2.73 4.83
CA MET A 79 -5.54 -1.46 4.17
C MET A 79 -6.29 -1.32 2.84
N ASP A 80 -6.27 -2.36 2.01
CA ASP A 80 -6.96 -2.37 0.72
C ASP A 80 -8.48 -2.30 0.91
N ALA A 81 -9.03 -3.01 1.88
CA ALA A 81 -10.46 -3.01 2.19
C ALA A 81 -10.95 -1.60 2.56
N ILE A 82 -10.22 -0.89 3.42
CA ILE A 82 -10.56 0.49 3.79
C ILE A 82 -10.40 1.42 2.57
N THR A 83 -9.31 1.27 1.83
CA THR A 83 -9.03 2.09 0.64
C THR A 83 -10.10 1.92 -0.44
N ASN A 84 -10.54 0.68 -0.68
CA ASN A 84 -11.62 0.35 -1.61
C ASN A 84 -12.94 0.95 -1.12
N LYS A 85 -13.24 0.80 0.17
CA LYS A 85 -14.46 1.37 0.77
C LYS A 85 -14.52 2.89 0.58
N ILE A 86 -13.41 3.59 0.81
CA ILE A 86 -13.31 5.03 0.56
C ILE A 86 -13.46 5.32 -0.94
N SER A 87 -12.77 4.58 -1.81
CA SER A 87 -12.83 4.79 -3.26
C SER A 87 -14.24 4.60 -3.85
N GLU A 88 -15.02 3.67 -3.29
CA GLU A 88 -16.43 3.47 -3.65
C GLU A 88 -17.33 4.66 -3.27
N GLU A 89 -17.05 5.31 -2.14
CA GLU A 89 -17.81 6.49 -1.67
C GLU A 89 -17.42 7.80 -2.39
N TYR A 90 -16.19 7.86 -2.91
CA TYR A 90 -15.63 9.01 -3.63
C TYR A 90 -15.04 8.59 -4.97
N PRO A 91 -15.87 8.07 -5.90
CA PRO A 91 -15.39 7.64 -7.20
C PRO A 91 -14.79 8.81 -7.98
N ASP A 92 -13.65 8.57 -8.61
CA ASP A 92 -12.91 9.55 -9.43
C ASP A 92 -12.42 10.81 -8.69
N GLU A 93 -12.49 10.83 -7.35
CA GLU A 93 -12.02 11.96 -6.53
C GLU A 93 -10.67 11.64 -5.87
N LYS A 94 -9.76 12.63 -5.86
CA LYS A 94 -8.55 12.56 -5.03
C LYS A 94 -8.88 12.95 -3.60
N ILE A 95 -9.63 12.10 -2.90
CA ILE A 95 -10.25 12.48 -1.63
C ILE A 95 -9.20 12.78 -0.55
N PHE A 96 -8.07 12.10 -0.52
CA PHE A 96 -6.98 12.34 0.45
C PHE A 96 -6.28 13.70 0.24
N ASP A 97 -6.28 14.24 -0.99
CA ASP A 97 -5.72 15.57 -1.29
C ASP A 97 -6.71 16.70 -0.94
N HIS A 98 -7.95 16.38 -0.58
CA HIS A 98 -9.00 17.37 -0.39
C HIS A 98 -8.88 18.04 0.99
N LYS A 99 -8.93 19.38 1.03
CA LYS A 99 -8.74 20.19 2.26
C LYS A 99 -9.70 19.93 3.44
N LYS A 100 -10.82 19.25 3.17
CA LYS A 100 -11.81 18.87 4.21
C LYS A 100 -11.66 17.41 4.63
N THR A 101 -10.71 16.69 4.04
CA THR A 101 -10.41 15.32 4.38
C THR A 101 -9.39 15.32 5.51
N ILE A 102 -9.72 14.59 6.58
CA ILE A 102 -8.87 14.45 7.76
C ILE A 102 -8.83 12.96 8.09
N VAL A 103 -7.63 12.42 8.23
CA VAL A 103 -7.41 11.06 8.71
C VAL A 103 -6.76 11.17 10.08
N ASP A 104 -7.50 10.78 11.12
CA ASP A 104 -6.98 10.72 12.48
C ASP A 104 -6.73 9.26 12.83
N LEU A 105 -5.47 8.94 13.14
CA LEU A 105 -5.06 7.62 13.61
C LEU A 105 -4.55 7.73 15.04
N ALA A 106 -5.15 6.99 15.95
CA ALA A 106 -4.73 6.89 17.35
C ALA A 106 -4.41 5.44 17.69
N ILE A 107 -3.23 5.22 18.27
CA ILE A 107 -2.81 3.91 18.76
C ILE A 107 -2.55 4.05 20.25
N SER A 108 -3.13 3.16 21.04
CA SER A 108 -2.96 3.17 22.49
C SER A 108 -2.72 1.77 23.03
N LYS A 109 -1.83 1.65 24.00
CA LYS A 109 -1.54 0.38 24.65
C LYS A 109 -2.60 0.09 25.72
N ILE A 110 -3.30 -1.03 25.62
CA ILE A 110 -4.34 -1.42 26.59
C ILE A 110 -3.70 -2.15 27.77
N ASN A 111 -3.03 -3.27 27.51
CA ASN A 111 -2.34 -4.09 28.50
C ASN A 111 -1.23 -4.88 27.80
N GLY A 112 -0.11 -5.18 28.47
CA GLY A 112 0.90 -6.13 27.96
C GLY A 112 1.30 -5.95 26.49
N GLU A 113 0.77 -6.80 25.62
CA GLU A 113 1.01 -6.84 24.17
C GLU A 113 -0.26 -6.52 23.35
N GLU A 114 -1.33 -6.06 24.01
CA GLU A 114 -2.61 -5.66 23.41
C GLU A 114 -2.67 -4.14 23.21
N TYR A 115 -3.00 -3.75 21.97
CA TYR A 115 -3.07 -2.38 21.51
C TYR A 115 -4.45 -2.09 20.93
N ASN A 116 -4.97 -0.90 21.17
CA ASN A 116 -6.16 -0.37 20.54
C ASN A 116 -5.75 0.58 19.41
N ILE A 117 -6.36 0.40 18.24
CA ILE A 117 -6.16 1.22 17.04
C ILE A 117 -7.50 1.82 16.64
N ILE A 118 -7.56 3.14 16.64
CA ILE A 118 -8.72 3.92 16.19
C ILE A 118 -8.33 4.70 14.94
N LEU A 119 -9.01 4.45 13.84
CA LEU A 119 -8.87 5.19 12.59
C LEU A 119 -10.17 5.93 12.29
N ASN A 120 -10.11 7.25 12.25
CA ASN A 120 -11.23 8.10 11.82
C ASN A 120 -10.90 8.73 10.48
N PHE A 121 -11.72 8.45 9.49
CA PHE A 121 -11.68 9.15 8.21
C PHE A 121 -12.85 10.13 8.17
N LYS A 122 -12.58 11.42 8.03
CA LYS A 122 -13.59 12.46 7.96
C LYS A 122 -13.49 13.17 6.63
N SER A 123 -14.63 13.35 5.96
CA SER A 123 -14.71 14.05 4.69
C SER A 123 -15.86 15.06 4.69
N TYR A 124 -16.14 15.63 3.53
CA TYR A 124 -17.30 16.50 3.34
C TYR A 124 -18.65 15.74 3.20
N LYS A 125 -18.65 14.43 2.92
CA LYS A 125 -19.88 13.62 2.82
C LYS A 125 -20.23 12.90 4.12
N GLY A 126 -19.23 12.56 4.93
CA GLY A 126 -19.44 11.80 6.16
C GLY A 126 -18.16 11.48 6.91
N GLU A 127 -18.30 10.66 7.95
CA GLU A 127 -17.20 10.14 8.75
C GLU A 127 -17.28 8.61 8.77
N LEU A 128 -16.13 7.95 8.63
CA LEU A 128 -15.95 6.51 8.86
C LEU A 128 -15.10 6.36 10.11
N ASN A 129 -15.55 5.54 11.05
CA ASN A 129 -14.86 5.29 12.30
C ASN A 129 -14.56 3.80 12.41
N TYR A 130 -13.30 3.49 12.62
CA TYR A 130 -12.85 2.14 12.87
C TYR A 130 -12.12 2.05 14.19
N ASP A 131 -12.40 0.99 14.93
CA ASP A 131 -11.88 0.69 16.25
C ASP A 131 -11.59 -0.82 16.36
N TRP A 132 -10.31 -1.15 16.51
CA TRP A 132 -9.82 -2.52 16.68
C TRP A 132 -8.91 -2.66 17.89
N ASN A 133 -8.89 -3.86 18.47
CA ASN A 133 -7.78 -4.29 19.32
C ASN A 133 -6.91 -5.31 18.57
N VAL A 134 -5.61 -5.19 18.77
CA VAL A 134 -4.59 -6.02 18.15
C VAL A 134 -3.69 -6.57 19.26
N ASP A 135 -3.65 -7.89 19.36
CA ASP A 135 -2.66 -8.58 20.19
C ASP A 135 -1.40 -8.82 19.35
N LYS A 136 -0.32 -8.10 19.68
CA LYS A 136 0.96 -8.16 18.98
C LYS A 136 1.63 -9.53 19.06
N SER A 137 1.42 -10.27 20.16
CA SER A 137 2.05 -11.58 20.37
C SER A 137 1.30 -12.70 19.65
N LEU A 138 -0.02 -12.64 19.62
CA LEU A 138 -0.87 -13.65 19.01
C LEU A 138 -1.23 -13.34 17.56
N GLY A 139 -0.98 -12.12 17.08
CA GLY A 139 -1.46 -11.67 15.76
C GLY A 139 -2.98 -11.56 15.69
N LYS A 140 -3.67 -11.54 16.83
CA LYS A 140 -5.13 -11.60 16.90
C LYS A 140 -5.72 -10.21 16.79
N ILE A 141 -6.67 -10.03 15.87
CA ILE A 141 -7.40 -8.78 15.68
C ILE A 141 -8.85 -8.98 16.15
N THR A 142 -9.37 -8.03 16.92
CA THR A 142 -10.78 -7.99 17.33
C THR A 142 -11.38 -6.62 17.04
N SER A 143 -12.59 -6.61 16.51
CA SER A 143 -13.30 -5.37 16.16
C SER A 143 -14.18 -4.90 17.32
N ASN A 144 -14.07 -3.62 17.67
CA ASN A 144 -14.83 -3.00 18.76
C ASN A 144 -16.11 -2.31 18.27
N ASN A 145 -16.23 -2.05 16.96
CA ASN A 145 -17.42 -1.47 16.34
C ASN A 145 -17.87 -2.25 15.10
N GLN A 146 -19.04 -1.91 14.56
CA GLN A 146 -19.65 -2.61 13.41
C GLN A 146 -18.89 -2.38 12.11
N ASP A 147 -18.37 -1.18 11.88
CA ASP A 147 -17.65 -0.81 10.65
C ASP A 147 -16.31 -1.57 10.56
N SER A 148 -15.58 -1.63 11.65
CA SER A 148 -14.37 -2.45 11.83
C SER A 148 -14.66 -3.93 11.63
N LYS A 149 -15.75 -4.41 12.21
CA LYS A 149 -16.16 -5.80 12.04
C LYS A 149 -16.43 -6.10 10.57
N HIS A 150 -17.13 -5.21 9.88
CA HIS A 150 -17.41 -5.37 8.47
C HIS A 150 -16.15 -5.44 7.61
N ILE A 151 -15.13 -4.64 7.92
CA ILE A 151 -13.82 -4.70 7.24
C ILE A 151 -13.12 -6.04 7.48
N ILE A 152 -13.07 -6.51 8.73
CA ILE A 152 -12.45 -7.81 9.04
C ILE A 152 -13.23 -8.95 8.38
N ASP A 153 -14.55 -8.95 8.45
CA ASP A 153 -15.39 -9.95 7.77
C ASP A 153 -15.16 -9.91 6.25
N LEU A 154 -15.06 -8.71 5.64
CA LEU A 154 -14.77 -8.58 4.21
C LEU A 154 -13.43 -9.22 3.84
N VAL A 155 -12.39 -8.98 4.64
CA VAL A 155 -11.04 -9.54 4.45
C VAL A 155 -11.03 -11.06 4.66
N ASP A 156 -11.69 -11.55 5.71
CA ASP A 156 -11.72 -12.98 6.07
C ASP A 156 -12.44 -13.85 5.03
N PHE A 157 -13.44 -13.29 4.34
CA PHE A 157 -14.27 -13.98 3.35
C PHE A 157 -13.98 -13.55 1.91
N TYR A 158 -12.86 -12.88 1.67
CA TYR A 158 -12.43 -12.49 0.33
C TYR A 158 -11.78 -13.69 -0.39
N ASP A 159 -12.43 -14.21 -1.43
CA ASP A 159 -11.96 -15.35 -2.28
C ASP A 159 -11.15 -14.90 -3.51
#